data_AF-A0A0G4P370-F1
#
_entry.id   AF-A0A0G4P370-F1
#
_cell.length_a   1.000
_cell.length_b   1.000
_cell.length_c   1.000
_cell.angle_alpha   90.00
_cell.angle_beta   90.00
_cell.angle_gamma   90.00
#
_symmetry.space_group_name_H-M   'P 1'
#
loop_
_entity.id
_entity.type
_entity.pdbx_description
1 polymer ?
#
loop_
_entity_poly.entity_id
_entity_poly.type
_entity_poly.pdbx_seq_one_letter_code
_entity_poly.pdbx_strand_id
1 'polypeptide(L)'
;MASFNNVPPELIAIITSLSDTETLKALRLTNHMLCAFATKSVFSTISLYTDDKSCETFESIITHPQLKEYVRKESDREHDEFELPLKWKELLPMLPKIPNLESVMLRFDRNATLPEDQYPHAPQSVDYRETIIQWLGTGSVSLERPLKELGIRNQQNVTPLSNDFQRILGTLSSLRLNVAHTNDSTCPDNALDREEVAEFHARILPSVWLKPTMGSLRKLSLYSNLYWGFYPKLRLEGIHFPNLQSLALGKFTFVEDQKFDWILSHSSTLEELYLDDCPILFKSSVPDDDFHLEKCPIPKSRMKLRGPGEGRHAWSYHYPRRWNDYFASFETGLPHLRRFAIGRNAGWDSYTYEVPFEKELDLVPALMRDRYMEFDGSMGGAHFLSPQSDPQAEHWPECEDEDREALKALYRKIKQQVDYGEFDGGDYEVDDLVEVRF
;
A
#
# COMPACT_ATOMS: atom_id res chain seq x y z
N MET A 1 23.10 31.50 28.96
CA MET A 1 22.93 30.12 28.49
C MET A 1 21.44 29.81 28.54
N ALA A 2 20.82 29.43 27.43
CA ALA A 2 19.42 29.01 27.43
C ALA A 2 19.32 27.64 28.13
N SER A 3 18.52 27.57 29.20
CA SER A 3 18.25 26.31 29.90
C SER A 3 17.13 25.55 29.19
N PHE A 4 17.27 24.24 29.06
CA PHE A 4 16.24 23.36 28.48
C PHE A 4 14.91 23.42 29.26
N ASN A 5 14.95 23.87 30.52
CA ASN A 5 13.76 24.10 31.35
C ASN A 5 12.91 25.29 30.89
N ASN A 6 13.41 26.12 29.97
CA ASN A 6 12.68 27.26 29.42
C ASN A 6 11.96 26.91 28.10
N VAL A 7 12.06 25.68 27.61
CA VAL A 7 11.34 25.24 26.41
C VAL A 7 9.88 24.94 26.79
N PRO A 8 8.89 25.52 26.08
CA PRO A 8 7.48 25.22 26.28
C PRO A 8 7.19 23.70 26.23
N PRO A 9 6.36 23.17 27.14
CA PRO A 9 6.00 21.75 27.19
C PRO A 9 5.49 21.19 25.85
N GLU A 10 4.80 22.00 25.05
CA GLU A 10 4.28 21.64 23.73
C GLU A 10 5.40 21.33 22.73
N LEU A 11 6.48 22.12 22.78
CA LEU A 11 7.65 21.90 21.91
C LEU A 11 8.43 20.66 22.35
N ILE A 12 8.51 20.40 23.66
CA ILE A 12 9.11 19.16 24.17
C ILE A 12 8.31 17.95 23.71
N ALA A 13 6.98 18.01 23.77
CA ALA A 13 6.11 16.95 23.29
C ALA A 13 6.30 16.67 21.79
N ILE A 14 6.48 17.73 20.98
CA ILE A 14 6.79 17.59 19.54
C ILE A 14 8.15 16.91 19.36
N ILE A 15 9.19 17.38 20.04
CA ILE A 15 10.55 16.80 19.95
C ILE A 15 10.53 15.31 20.32
N THR A 16 9.88 14.94 21.43
CA THR A 16 9.78 13.53 21.83
C THR A 16 8.94 12.72 20.85
N SER A 17 7.89 13.29 20.25
CA SER A 17 7.10 12.57 19.23
C SER A 17 7.86 12.27 17.93
N LEU A 18 8.92 13.04 17.63
CA LEU A 18 9.76 12.88 16.44
C LEU A 18 11.06 12.11 16.70
N SER A 19 11.32 11.74 17.96
CA SER A 19 12.54 11.05 18.35
C SER A 19 12.42 9.54 18.18
N ASP A 20 13.51 8.88 17.81
CA ASP A 20 13.56 7.42 17.77
C ASP A 20 13.48 6.80 19.18
N THR A 21 13.23 5.49 19.24
CA THR A 21 13.05 4.76 20.50
C THR A 21 14.29 4.79 21.41
N GLU A 22 15.50 4.74 20.85
CA GLU A 22 16.74 4.75 21.65
C GLU A 22 16.99 6.14 22.24
N THR A 23 16.78 7.18 21.44
CA THR A 23 16.80 8.58 21.87
C THR A 23 15.76 8.80 22.98
N LEU A 24 14.54 8.29 22.82
CA LEU A 24 13.52 8.39 23.84
C LEU A 24 13.89 7.67 25.15
N LYS A 25 14.48 6.47 25.08
CA LYS A 25 14.99 5.76 26.26
C LYS A 25 16.08 6.58 26.97
N ALA A 26 17.00 7.19 26.22
CA ALA A 26 18.02 8.06 26.78
C ALA A 26 17.41 9.32 27.42
N LEU A 27 16.45 9.97 26.76
CA LEU A 27 15.73 11.15 27.29
C LEU A 27 15.05 10.85 28.62
N ARG A 28 14.53 9.63 28.83
CA ARG A 28 13.92 9.22 30.10
C ARG A 28 14.87 9.28 31.29
N LEU A 29 16.18 9.17 31.05
CA LEU A 29 17.21 9.15 32.09
C LEU A 29 17.80 10.54 32.38
N THR A 30 17.38 11.58 31.66
CA THR A 30 17.97 12.93 31.76
C THR A 30 17.42 13.74 32.93
N ASN A 31 16.09 13.91 33.03
CA ASN A 31 15.40 14.58 34.14
C ASN A 31 13.91 14.18 34.20
N HIS A 32 13.22 14.55 35.28
CA HIS A 32 11.81 14.18 35.51
C HIS A 32 10.84 14.68 34.42
N MET A 33 11.05 15.87 33.88
CA MET A 33 10.19 16.45 32.84
C MET A 33 10.32 15.65 31.54
N LEU A 34 11.55 15.46 31.05
CA LEU A 34 11.83 14.66 29.86
C LEU A 34 11.44 13.19 30.06
N CYS A 35 11.58 12.66 31.28
CA CYS A 35 11.08 11.34 31.62
C CYS A 35 9.57 11.22 31.43
N ALA A 36 8.77 12.20 31.84
CA ALA A 36 7.33 12.17 31.65
C ALA A 36 6.94 12.19 30.15
N PHE A 37 7.52 13.11 29.36
CA PHE A 37 7.23 13.21 27.92
C PHE A 37 7.74 11.98 27.15
N ALA A 38 8.97 11.59 27.38
CA ALA A 38 9.57 10.47 26.68
C ALA A 38 8.92 9.13 27.08
N THR A 39 8.49 8.95 28.34
CA THR A 39 7.72 7.75 28.73
C THR A 39 6.41 7.68 27.95
N LYS A 40 5.66 8.78 27.83
CA LYS A 40 4.44 8.82 27.02
C LYS A 40 4.70 8.46 25.56
N SER A 41 5.79 8.96 24.96
CA SER A 41 6.17 8.65 23.58
C SER A 41 6.68 7.21 23.41
N VAL A 42 7.42 6.65 24.36
CA VAL A 42 7.88 5.24 24.28
C VAL A 42 6.71 4.27 24.31
N PHE A 43 5.73 4.53 25.18
CA PHE A 43 4.57 3.66 25.35
C PHE A 43 3.37 4.06 24.48
N SER A 44 3.52 4.99 23.53
CA SER A 44 2.42 5.33 22.60
C SER A 44 2.16 4.23 21.58
N THR A 45 3.19 3.43 21.29
CA THR A 45 3.11 2.26 20.41
C THR A 45 3.55 1.03 21.21
N ILE A 46 2.77 -0.03 21.15
CA ILE A 46 3.14 -1.34 21.69
C ILE A 46 3.19 -2.35 20.56
N SER A 47 3.96 -3.41 20.75
CA SER A 47 4.04 -4.51 19.82
C SER A 47 3.75 -5.82 20.51
N LEU A 48 2.94 -6.65 19.86
CA LEU A 48 2.66 -8.01 20.26
C LEU A 48 3.30 -8.96 19.24
N TYR A 49 4.37 -9.63 19.66
CA TYR A 49 5.01 -10.70 18.91
C TYR A 49 4.52 -12.07 19.38
N THR A 50 4.84 -13.11 18.62
CA THR A 50 4.49 -14.49 18.93
C THR A 50 5.27 -15.05 20.12
N ASP A 51 6.46 -14.54 20.39
CA ASP A 51 7.31 -15.01 21.48
C ASP A 51 6.73 -14.73 22.87
N ASP A 52 6.99 -15.64 23.81
CA ASP A 52 6.46 -15.59 25.17
C ASP A 52 6.80 -14.29 25.90
N LYS A 53 8.02 -13.78 25.72
CA LYS A 53 8.49 -12.57 26.38
C LYS A 53 7.74 -11.34 25.86
N SER A 54 7.43 -11.30 24.57
CA SER A 54 6.59 -10.24 24.02
C SER A 54 5.16 -10.31 24.54
N CYS A 55 4.57 -11.51 24.62
CA CYS A 55 3.24 -11.70 25.18
C CYS A 55 3.16 -11.22 26.64
N GLU A 56 4.14 -11.60 27.47
CA GLU A 56 4.25 -11.15 28.86
C GLU A 56 4.46 -9.64 28.97
N THR A 57 5.29 -9.07 28.09
CA THR A 57 5.52 -7.62 28.04
C THR A 57 4.24 -6.88 27.69
N PHE A 58 3.52 -7.34 26.66
CA PHE A 58 2.23 -6.78 26.25
C PHE A 58 1.22 -6.84 27.39
N GLU A 59 1.06 -8.01 28.03
CA GLU A 59 0.17 -8.20 29.17
C GLU A 59 0.52 -7.25 30.33
N SER A 60 1.81 -7.12 30.65
CA SER A 60 2.28 -6.22 31.71
C SER A 60 1.93 -4.76 31.43
N ILE A 61 1.96 -4.31 30.17
CA ILE A 61 1.66 -2.94 29.79
C ILE A 61 0.15 -2.68 29.86
N ILE A 62 -0.68 -3.56 29.30
CA ILE A 62 -2.14 -3.38 29.26
C ILE A 62 -2.80 -3.51 30.64
N THR A 63 -2.14 -4.20 31.57
CA THR A 63 -2.58 -4.32 32.97
C THR A 63 -1.99 -3.23 33.88
N HIS A 64 -0.96 -2.52 33.44
CA HIS A 64 -0.34 -1.46 34.23
C HIS A 64 -1.28 -0.25 34.38
N PRO A 65 -1.51 0.28 35.61
CA PRO A 65 -2.48 1.35 35.85
C PRO A 65 -2.27 2.63 35.04
N GLN A 66 -1.00 2.99 34.79
CA GLN A 66 -0.63 4.22 34.06
C GLN A 66 -0.20 4.00 32.59
N LEU A 67 0.56 2.94 32.27
CA LEU A 67 1.15 2.80 30.93
C LEU A 67 0.10 2.55 29.84
N LYS A 68 -0.96 1.78 30.16
CA LYS A 68 -2.08 1.52 29.25
C LYS A 68 -2.76 2.80 28.74
N GLU A 69 -2.70 3.89 29.51
CA GLU A 69 -3.29 5.19 29.13
C GLU A 69 -2.49 5.88 28.03
N TYR A 70 -1.21 5.54 27.86
CA TYR A 70 -0.35 6.14 26.84
C TYR A 70 -0.46 5.44 25.49
N VAL A 71 -0.84 4.16 25.47
CA VAL A 71 -0.92 3.35 24.25
C VAL A 71 -2.00 3.87 23.31
N ARG A 72 -1.61 4.08 22.05
CA ARG A 72 -2.48 4.53 20.95
C ARG A 72 -2.41 3.64 19.72
N LYS A 73 -1.24 3.03 19.47
CA LYS A 73 -0.96 2.15 18.34
C LYS A 73 -0.52 0.78 18.83
N GLU A 74 -1.06 -0.26 18.22
CA GLU A 74 -0.57 -1.64 18.34
C GLU A 74 0.02 -2.07 16.98
N SER A 75 1.16 -2.74 16.98
CA SER A 75 1.86 -3.15 15.74
C SER A 75 2.64 -4.44 15.91
N ASP A 76 2.58 -5.32 14.92
CA ASP A 76 3.39 -6.55 14.86
C ASP A 76 4.63 -6.44 13.92
N ARG A 77 5.64 -7.30 14.10
CA ARG A 77 6.84 -7.48 13.21
C ARG A 77 6.81 -8.86 12.56
N GLU A 78 7.74 -9.14 11.63
CA GLU A 78 7.78 -10.40 10.88
C GLU A 78 8.07 -11.60 11.77
N HIS A 79 7.32 -12.69 11.57
CA HIS A 79 7.53 -13.97 12.25
C HIS A 79 7.57 -15.11 11.23
N ASP A 80 8.64 -15.90 11.27
CA ASP A 80 8.77 -17.17 10.56
C ASP A 80 8.10 -18.32 11.35
N GLU A 81 7.04 -18.04 12.11
CA GLU A 81 6.38 -19.04 12.97
C GLU A 81 5.26 -19.79 12.26
N PHE A 82 5.31 -21.12 12.37
CA PHE A 82 4.35 -22.05 11.75
C PHE A 82 3.10 -22.30 12.59
N GLU A 83 3.16 -22.00 13.89
CA GLU A 83 2.09 -22.33 14.85
C GLU A 83 1.31 -21.09 15.28
N LEU A 84 0.01 -21.27 15.52
CA LEU A 84 -0.84 -20.20 16.04
C LEU A 84 -0.33 -19.75 17.42
N PRO A 85 -0.10 -18.44 17.65
CA PRO A 85 0.28 -17.93 18.95
C PRO A 85 -0.92 -17.97 19.90
N LEU A 86 -1.14 -19.11 20.57
CA LEU A 86 -2.35 -19.33 21.38
C LEU A 86 -2.56 -18.27 22.47
N LYS A 87 -1.48 -17.65 22.97
CA LYS A 87 -1.57 -16.51 23.90
C LYS A 87 -2.31 -15.32 23.32
N TRP A 88 -2.25 -15.08 22.01
CA TRP A 88 -2.97 -13.99 21.36
C TRP A 88 -4.50 -14.16 21.44
N LYS A 89 -4.99 -15.39 21.52
CA LYS A 89 -6.40 -15.68 21.76
C LYS A 89 -6.89 -15.07 23.07
N GLU A 90 -6.02 -14.94 24.06
CA GLU A 90 -6.32 -14.36 25.37
C GLU A 90 -6.02 -12.86 25.40
N LEU A 91 -4.93 -12.43 24.74
CA LEU A 91 -4.45 -11.04 24.76
C LEU A 91 -5.23 -10.10 23.84
N LEU A 92 -5.58 -10.49 22.62
CA LEU A 92 -6.30 -9.62 21.68
C LEU A 92 -7.71 -9.24 22.18
N PRO A 93 -8.47 -10.13 22.84
CA PRO A 93 -9.71 -9.73 23.52
C PRO A 93 -9.51 -8.74 24.68
N MET A 94 -8.28 -8.52 25.16
CA MET A 94 -7.98 -7.53 26.21
C MET A 94 -7.72 -6.12 25.66
N LEU A 95 -7.72 -5.90 24.34
CA LEU A 95 -7.56 -4.56 23.75
C LEU A 95 -8.49 -3.49 24.34
N PRO A 96 -9.76 -3.77 24.75
CA PRO A 96 -10.61 -2.79 25.43
C PRO A 96 -10.05 -2.24 26.75
N LYS A 97 -9.04 -2.88 27.35
CA LYS A 97 -8.34 -2.34 28.53
C LYS A 97 -7.44 -1.15 28.20
N ILE A 98 -7.20 -0.88 26.91
CA ILE A 98 -6.42 0.25 26.40
C ILE A 98 -7.40 1.36 25.96
N PRO A 99 -7.70 2.35 26.82
CA PRO A 99 -8.78 3.31 26.57
C PRO A 99 -8.52 4.29 25.42
N ASN A 100 -7.26 4.43 25.01
CA ASN A 100 -6.82 5.38 23.97
C ASN A 100 -6.33 4.69 22.69
N LEU A 101 -6.58 3.38 22.53
CA LEU A 101 -6.24 2.66 21.30
C LEU A 101 -7.05 3.22 20.13
N GLU A 102 -6.37 3.68 19.09
CA GLU A 102 -7.00 4.24 17.89
C GLU A 102 -6.48 3.66 16.58
N SER A 103 -5.31 2.99 16.61
CA SER A 103 -4.61 2.47 15.43
C SER A 103 -4.10 1.05 15.68
N VAL A 104 -4.32 0.14 14.73
CA VAL A 104 -3.79 -1.23 14.78
C VAL A 104 -3.14 -1.58 13.44
N MET A 105 -1.91 -2.11 13.51
CA MET A 105 -1.15 -2.60 12.35
C MET A 105 -0.87 -4.09 12.49
N LEU A 106 -1.59 -4.88 11.70
CA LEU A 106 -1.38 -6.31 11.60
C LEU A 106 -0.37 -6.62 10.49
N ARG A 107 0.63 -7.46 10.77
CA ARG A 107 1.60 -7.93 9.78
C ARG A 107 1.51 -9.43 9.68
N PHE A 108 1.29 -9.93 8.47
CA PHE A 108 1.50 -11.34 8.16
C PHE A 108 2.85 -11.57 7.48
N ASP A 109 3.27 -12.83 7.44
CA ASP A 109 4.38 -13.25 6.61
C ASP A 109 4.13 -12.87 5.15
N ARG A 110 5.19 -12.49 4.44
CA ARG A 110 5.09 -12.07 3.03
C ARG A 110 4.77 -13.24 2.09
N ASN A 111 5.13 -14.45 2.48
CA ASN A 111 4.89 -15.64 1.67
C ASN A 111 3.45 -16.11 1.96
N ALA A 112 2.58 -15.87 1.00
CA ALA A 112 1.25 -16.47 0.96
C ALA A 112 1.34 -17.81 0.20
N THR A 113 0.67 -18.84 0.70
CA THR A 113 0.52 -20.12 -0.01
C THR A 113 -0.90 -20.61 0.06
N LEU A 114 -1.36 -21.29 -0.98
CA LEU A 114 -2.58 -22.09 -0.91
C LEU A 114 -2.23 -23.50 -0.43
N PRO A 115 -3.18 -24.23 0.20
CA PRO A 115 -2.97 -25.61 0.63
C PRO A 115 -2.51 -26.55 -0.50
N GLU A 116 -2.85 -26.22 -1.75
CA GLU A 116 -2.57 -27.03 -2.94
C GLU A 116 -1.13 -26.87 -3.46
N ASP A 117 -0.43 -25.79 -3.11
CA ASP A 117 0.85 -25.40 -3.73
C ASP A 117 2.09 -26.14 -3.18
N GLN A 118 1.90 -27.15 -2.31
CA GLN A 118 2.95 -28.02 -1.72
C GLN A 118 4.28 -27.31 -1.37
N TYR A 119 4.17 -26.10 -0.80
CA TYR A 119 5.34 -25.27 -0.54
C TYR A 119 6.09 -25.71 0.72
N PRO A 120 7.41 -25.93 0.66
CA PRO A 120 8.16 -26.43 1.83
C PRO A 120 8.41 -25.39 2.92
N HIS A 121 8.15 -24.10 2.67
CA HIS A 121 8.68 -23.00 3.51
C HIS A 121 7.70 -21.88 3.86
N ALA A 122 6.41 -21.95 3.50
CA ALA A 122 5.49 -20.88 3.89
C ALA A 122 4.94 -21.09 5.31
N PRO A 123 5.15 -20.15 6.24
CA PRO A 123 4.85 -20.37 7.65
C PRO A 123 3.38 -20.17 8.00
N GLN A 124 2.64 -19.30 7.29
CA GLN A 124 1.30 -18.85 7.70
C GLN A 124 0.20 -19.19 6.69
N SER A 125 -0.58 -20.23 6.99
CA SER A 125 -1.71 -20.69 6.19
C SER A 125 -2.91 -19.73 6.16
N VAL A 126 -3.89 -19.99 5.28
CA VAL A 126 -5.15 -19.23 5.24
C VAL A 126 -5.88 -19.29 6.59
N ASP A 127 -5.99 -20.48 7.19
CA ASP A 127 -6.65 -20.70 8.48
C ASP A 127 -5.93 -19.94 9.62
N TYR A 128 -4.59 -19.89 9.58
CA TYR A 128 -3.81 -19.10 10.52
C TYR A 128 -4.22 -17.62 10.44
N ARG A 129 -4.18 -17.06 9.22
CA ARG A 129 -4.46 -15.64 8.96
C ARG A 129 -5.90 -15.28 9.33
N GLU A 130 -6.85 -16.13 8.98
CA GLU A 130 -8.26 -15.98 9.35
C GLU A 130 -8.45 -15.97 10.87
N THR A 131 -7.82 -16.89 11.58
CA THR A 131 -7.90 -16.99 13.04
C THR A 131 -7.41 -15.72 13.73
N ILE A 132 -6.27 -15.17 13.29
CA ILE A 132 -5.72 -13.93 13.82
C ILE A 132 -6.64 -12.73 13.54
N ILE A 133 -7.17 -12.61 12.31
CA ILE A 133 -8.16 -11.58 11.94
C ILE A 133 -9.42 -11.69 12.80
N GLN A 134 -9.86 -12.91 13.11
CA GLN A 134 -11.02 -13.14 13.98
C GLN A 134 -10.76 -12.67 15.41
N TRP A 135 -9.63 -13.04 16.02
CA TRP A 135 -9.27 -12.61 17.38
C TRP A 135 -9.10 -11.09 17.46
N LEU A 136 -8.43 -10.50 16.48
CA LEU A 136 -8.27 -9.04 16.40
C LEU A 136 -9.61 -8.33 16.22
N GLY A 137 -10.48 -8.84 15.35
CA GLY A 137 -11.83 -8.30 15.15
C GLY A 137 -12.65 -8.31 16.44
N THR A 138 -12.58 -9.40 17.21
CA THR A 138 -13.29 -9.57 18.49
C THR A 138 -12.84 -8.53 19.53
N GLY A 139 -11.52 -8.32 19.66
CA GLY A 139 -10.99 -7.28 20.54
C GLY A 139 -11.35 -5.87 20.09
N SER A 140 -11.26 -5.61 18.78
CA SER A 140 -11.43 -4.29 18.19
C SER A 140 -12.89 -3.80 18.22
N VAL A 141 -13.87 -4.68 17.99
CA VAL A 141 -15.30 -4.32 18.07
C VAL A 141 -15.73 -4.00 19.51
N SER A 142 -14.99 -4.49 20.50
CA SER A 142 -15.28 -4.33 21.93
C SER A 142 -14.65 -3.07 22.54
N LEU A 143 -13.94 -2.26 21.76
CA LEU A 143 -13.33 -1.01 22.22
C LEU A 143 -14.40 0.01 22.63
N GLU A 144 -14.15 0.76 23.71
CA GLU A 144 -15.03 1.86 24.13
C GLU A 144 -15.13 2.97 23.08
N ARG A 145 -14.05 3.18 22.33
CA ARG A 145 -13.97 4.10 21.20
C ARG A 145 -13.71 3.30 19.93
N PRO A 146 -14.44 3.57 18.83
CA PRO A 146 -14.20 2.88 17.58
C PRO A 146 -12.76 3.07 17.08
N LEU A 147 -12.20 2.00 16.53
CA LEU A 147 -10.89 2.03 15.90
C LEU A 147 -10.91 3.02 14.71
N LYS A 148 -9.89 3.87 14.59
CA LYS A 148 -9.83 4.89 13.54
C LYS A 148 -8.91 4.51 12.40
N GLU A 149 -7.88 3.72 12.68
CA GLU A 149 -6.88 3.35 11.69
C GLU A 149 -6.63 1.85 11.74
N LEU A 150 -6.65 1.24 10.56
CA LEU A 150 -6.31 -0.16 10.38
C LEU A 150 -5.29 -0.26 9.24
N GLY A 151 -4.19 -0.93 9.53
CA GLY A 151 -3.26 -1.38 8.51
C GLY A 151 -3.10 -2.88 8.56
N ILE A 152 -3.10 -3.50 7.38
CA ILE A 152 -2.75 -4.91 7.24
C ILE A 152 -1.66 -5.05 6.19
N ARG A 153 -0.50 -5.50 6.63
CA ARG A 153 0.64 -5.81 5.77
C ARG A 153 0.58 -7.27 5.37
N ASN A 154 0.74 -7.52 4.07
CA ASN A 154 0.73 -8.85 3.46
C ASN A 154 -0.59 -9.60 3.68
N GLN A 155 -1.74 -8.93 3.58
CA GLN A 155 -3.05 -9.58 3.58
C GLN A 155 -3.14 -10.54 2.40
N GLN A 156 -3.35 -11.83 2.66
CA GLN A 156 -3.55 -12.78 1.56
C GLN A 156 -4.92 -12.56 0.91
N ASN A 157 -4.96 -12.55 -0.42
CA ASN A 157 -6.15 -12.26 -1.23
C ASN A 157 -7.33 -13.22 -0.99
N VAL A 158 -7.08 -14.41 -0.46
CA VAL A 158 -8.13 -15.40 -0.14
C VAL A 158 -8.61 -15.39 1.32
N THR A 159 -7.91 -14.69 2.21
CA THR A 159 -8.26 -14.76 3.64
C THR A 159 -9.56 -14.02 3.92
N PRO A 160 -10.59 -14.69 4.46
CA PRO A 160 -11.88 -14.08 4.72
C PRO A 160 -11.82 -13.11 5.91
N LEU A 161 -12.77 -12.18 5.94
CA LEU A 161 -12.98 -11.30 7.10
C LEU A 161 -14.09 -11.83 7.99
N SER A 162 -13.85 -11.82 9.29
CA SER A 162 -14.88 -12.09 10.29
C SER A 162 -15.96 -11.00 10.29
N ASN A 163 -17.17 -11.34 10.77
CA ASN A 163 -18.26 -10.38 10.88
C ASN A 163 -17.91 -9.18 11.77
N ASP A 164 -17.16 -9.40 12.84
CA ASP A 164 -16.71 -8.32 13.73
C ASP A 164 -15.68 -7.43 13.05
N PHE A 165 -14.80 -8.01 12.24
CA PHE A 165 -13.85 -7.25 11.45
C PHE A 165 -14.53 -6.40 10.37
N GLN A 166 -15.62 -6.89 9.75
CA GLN A 166 -16.39 -6.08 8.82
C GLN A 166 -17.08 -4.89 9.49
N ARG A 167 -17.48 -5.01 10.77
CA ARG A 167 -18.09 -3.90 11.53
C ARG A 167 -17.11 -2.76 11.78
N ILE A 168 -15.83 -3.05 12.04
CA ILE A 168 -14.84 -2.01 12.30
C ILE A 168 -14.55 -1.17 11.05
N LEU A 169 -14.65 -1.75 9.84
CA LEU A 169 -14.37 -1.03 8.59
C LEU A 169 -15.19 0.25 8.44
N GLY A 170 -16.47 0.22 8.81
CA GLY A 170 -17.35 1.41 8.72
C GLY A 170 -16.93 2.58 9.61
N THR A 171 -16.05 2.35 10.58
CA THR A 171 -15.61 3.37 11.54
C THR A 171 -14.24 3.97 11.21
N LEU A 172 -13.52 3.38 10.25
CA LEU A 172 -12.15 3.76 9.93
C LEU A 172 -12.09 5.12 9.23
N SER A 173 -11.15 5.95 9.69
CA SER A 173 -10.69 7.15 8.99
C SER A 173 -9.45 6.87 8.13
N SER A 174 -8.71 5.80 8.40
CA SER A 174 -7.53 5.38 7.64
C SER A 174 -7.55 3.87 7.43
N LEU A 175 -7.39 3.46 6.17
CA LEU A 175 -7.24 2.05 5.77
C LEU A 175 -5.97 1.91 4.94
N ARG A 176 -5.08 1.03 5.40
CA ARG A 176 -3.88 0.64 4.67
C ARG A 176 -3.92 -0.86 4.41
N LEU A 177 -3.94 -1.24 3.15
CA LEU A 177 -3.99 -2.63 2.74
C LEU A 177 -2.84 -2.90 1.77
N ASN A 178 -1.96 -3.81 2.15
CA ASN A 178 -1.02 -4.44 1.24
C ASN A 178 -1.46 -5.88 1.02
N VAL A 179 -1.73 -6.21 -0.24
CA VAL A 179 -2.21 -7.52 -0.65
C VAL A 179 -1.05 -8.40 -1.09
N ALA A 180 -0.94 -9.56 -0.46
CA ALA A 180 -0.05 -10.63 -0.85
C ALA A 180 -0.82 -11.69 -1.65
N HIS A 181 -0.17 -12.17 -2.69
CA HIS A 181 -0.66 -13.28 -3.52
C HIS A 181 0.26 -14.47 -3.38
N THR A 182 -0.28 -15.66 -3.58
CA THR A 182 0.55 -16.86 -3.62
C THR A 182 1.52 -16.78 -4.78
N ASN A 183 2.81 -16.87 -4.45
CA ASN A 183 3.89 -16.93 -5.43
C ASN A 183 4.29 -18.39 -5.61
N ASP A 184 4.16 -18.91 -6.82
CA ASP A 184 4.67 -20.23 -7.17
C ASP A 184 6.13 -20.08 -7.60
N SER A 185 7.11 -20.43 -6.77
CA SER A 185 8.54 -20.36 -7.17
C SER A 185 8.88 -21.23 -8.36
N THR A 186 8.07 -22.26 -8.67
CA THR A 186 8.30 -23.14 -9.81
C THR A 186 7.68 -22.60 -11.10
N CYS A 187 6.67 -21.74 -10.99
CA CYS A 187 6.02 -21.07 -12.10
C CYS A 187 5.41 -19.73 -11.64
N PRO A 188 6.26 -18.72 -11.31
CA PRO A 188 5.80 -17.42 -10.82
C PRO A 188 4.92 -16.73 -11.87
N ASP A 189 5.08 -17.20 -13.10
CA ASP A 189 4.50 -16.77 -14.34
C ASP A 189 2.96 -16.82 -14.37
N ASN A 190 2.35 -17.72 -13.60
CA ASN A 190 0.90 -17.93 -13.58
C ASN A 190 0.19 -17.17 -12.46
N ALA A 191 0.89 -16.35 -11.66
CA ALA A 191 0.30 -15.72 -10.48
C ALA A 191 -0.93 -14.86 -10.81
N LEU A 192 -0.92 -14.13 -11.93
CA LEU A 192 -2.06 -13.31 -12.38
C LEU A 192 -3.21 -14.12 -12.97
N ASP A 193 -2.95 -15.36 -13.38
CA ASP A 193 -3.95 -16.24 -14.00
C ASP A 193 -4.74 -17.05 -12.97
N ARG A 194 -4.34 -17.00 -11.70
CA ARG A 194 -5.07 -17.63 -10.60
C ARG A 194 -6.47 -17.00 -10.42
N GLU A 195 -7.48 -17.84 -10.27
CA GLU A 195 -8.88 -17.43 -10.15
C GLU A 195 -9.10 -16.57 -8.89
N GLU A 196 -8.39 -16.87 -7.81
CA GLU A 196 -8.45 -16.17 -6.54
C GLU A 196 -7.96 -14.72 -6.64
N VAL A 197 -7.02 -14.45 -7.54
CA VAL A 197 -6.53 -13.09 -7.82
C VAL A 197 -7.60 -12.30 -8.56
N ALA A 198 -8.23 -12.92 -9.56
CA ALA A 198 -9.33 -12.31 -10.29
C ALA A 198 -10.54 -12.03 -9.39
N GLU A 199 -10.95 -13.00 -8.58
CA GLU A 199 -12.05 -12.88 -7.65
C GLU A 199 -11.80 -11.79 -6.59
N PHE A 200 -10.57 -11.72 -6.08
CA PHE A 200 -10.22 -10.70 -5.10
C PHE A 200 -10.37 -9.29 -5.66
N HIS A 201 -9.72 -8.99 -6.79
CA HIS A 201 -9.74 -7.64 -7.37
C HIS A 201 -11.11 -7.27 -7.96
N ALA A 202 -11.83 -8.23 -8.57
CA ALA A 202 -13.11 -7.95 -9.20
C ALA A 202 -14.27 -7.84 -8.20
N ARG A 203 -14.22 -8.57 -7.08
CA ARG A 203 -15.33 -8.67 -6.12
C ARG A 203 -14.92 -8.34 -4.69
N ILE A 204 -13.95 -9.03 -4.12
CA ILE A 204 -13.68 -8.96 -2.67
C ILE A 204 -13.16 -7.57 -2.27
N LEU A 205 -12.13 -7.05 -2.93
CA LEU A 205 -11.57 -5.73 -2.64
C LEU A 205 -12.64 -4.64 -2.74
N PRO A 206 -13.39 -4.49 -3.85
CA PRO A 206 -14.48 -3.52 -3.93
C PRO A 206 -15.57 -3.69 -2.86
N SER A 207 -16.09 -4.91 -2.69
CA SER A 207 -17.33 -5.12 -1.93
C SER A 207 -17.12 -5.30 -0.43
N VAL A 208 -16.03 -5.95 -0.03
CA VAL A 208 -15.75 -6.32 1.35
C VAL A 208 -14.85 -5.28 2.02
N TRP A 209 -13.86 -4.74 1.32
CA TRP A 209 -12.90 -3.80 1.90
C TRP A 209 -13.29 -2.33 1.67
N LEU A 210 -13.58 -1.96 0.42
CA LEU A 210 -13.75 -0.54 0.06
C LEU A 210 -15.14 -0.01 0.39
N LYS A 211 -16.21 -0.69 -0.07
CA LYS A 211 -17.59 -0.21 0.13
C LYS A 211 -17.95 0.08 1.59
N PRO A 212 -17.59 -0.74 2.59
CA PRO A 212 -17.94 -0.45 3.98
C PRO A 212 -17.31 0.83 4.54
N THR A 213 -16.16 1.24 4.01
CA THR A 213 -15.38 2.39 4.53
C THR A 213 -15.79 3.73 3.90
N MET A 214 -16.64 3.74 2.86
CA MET A 214 -16.92 4.92 2.04
C MET A 214 -17.36 6.16 2.83
N GLY A 215 -18.15 5.98 3.90
CA GLY A 215 -18.70 7.12 4.65
C GLY A 215 -17.70 7.86 5.53
N SER A 216 -16.63 7.19 5.97
CA SER A 216 -15.74 7.66 7.06
C SER A 216 -14.30 7.86 6.64
N LEU A 217 -13.87 7.19 5.56
CA LEU A 217 -12.47 7.15 5.16
C LEU A 217 -11.92 8.51 4.71
N ARG A 218 -10.75 8.86 5.23
CA ARG A 218 -9.96 10.04 4.90
C ARG A 218 -8.60 9.68 4.29
N LYS A 219 -8.06 8.51 4.62
CA LYS A 219 -6.79 8.01 4.07
C LYS A 219 -6.97 6.60 3.55
N LEU A 220 -6.53 6.36 2.32
CA LEU A 220 -6.54 5.05 1.68
C LEU A 220 -5.16 4.76 1.09
N SER A 221 -4.55 3.67 1.52
CA SER A 221 -3.32 3.14 0.92
C SER A 221 -3.57 1.72 0.42
N LEU A 222 -3.48 1.50 -0.89
CA LEU A 222 -3.67 0.19 -1.52
C LEU A 222 -2.40 -0.22 -2.27
N TYR A 223 -1.78 -1.28 -1.80
CA TYR A 223 -0.56 -1.85 -2.37
C TYR A 223 -0.79 -3.33 -2.67
N SER A 224 -0.02 -3.85 -3.61
CA SER A 224 -0.03 -5.26 -3.98
C SER A 224 1.38 -5.68 -4.36
N ASN A 225 1.75 -6.93 -4.09
CA ASN A 225 3.01 -7.49 -4.58
C ASN A 225 3.00 -7.71 -6.11
N LEU A 226 1.81 -7.80 -6.72
CA LEU A 226 1.57 -7.86 -8.16
C LEU A 226 1.05 -6.53 -8.71
N TYR A 227 1.34 -6.22 -9.97
CA TYR A 227 0.65 -5.15 -10.69
C TYR A 227 -0.85 -5.43 -10.76
N TRP A 228 -1.67 -4.41 -10.53
CA TRP A 228 -3.13 -4.55 -10.43
C TRP A 228 -3.86 -3.37 -11.07
N GLY A 229 -5.18 -3.50 -11.26
CA GLY A 229 -6.02 -2.47 -11.87
C GLY A 229 -6.43 -2.84 -13.30
N PHE A 230 -5.49 -3.22 -14.16
CA PHE A 230 -5.80 -3.72 -15.50
C PHE A 230 -6.16 -5.21 -15.48
N TYR A 231 -5.21 -6.07 -15.16
CA TYR A 231 -5.36 -7.52 -15.26
C TYR A 231 -4.91 -8.17 -13.94
N PRO A 232 -5.82 -8.82 -13.19
CA PRO A 232 -7.24 -8.99 -13.50
C PRO A 232 -8.06 -7.70 -13.34
N LYS A 233 -9.25 -7.67 -13.98
CA LYS A 233 -10.17 -6.52 -13.95
C LYS A 233 -10.49 -6.05 -12.53
N LEU A 234 -10.33 -4.75 -12.29
CA LEU A 234 -10.81 -4.07 -11.10
C LEU A 234 -12.10 -3.30 -11.42
N ARG A 235 -13.08 -3.39 -10.50
CA ARG A 235 -14.36 -2.69 -10.61
C ARG A 235 -14.52 -1.66 -9.50
N LEU A 236 -14.47 -0.38 -9.84
CA LEU A 236 -14.64 0.75 -8.92
C LEU A 236 -16.02 1.40 -9.03
N GLU A 237 -16.94 0.82 -9.79
CA GLU A 237 -18.29 1.37 -9.96
C GLU A 237 -19.04 1.47 -8.62
N GLY A 238 -19.53 2.67 -8.32
CA GLY A 238 -20.22 2.95 -7.06
C GLY A 238 -19.30 3.03 -5.85
N ILE A 239 -17.98 3.11 -6.04
CA ILE A 239 -17.01 3.36 -4.97
C ILE A 239 -16.58 4.83 -5.03
N HIS A 240 -16.93 5.59 -4.01
CA HIS A 240 -16.53 6.99 -3.87
C HIS A 240 -16.37 7.34 -2.39
N PHE A 241 -15.31 8.05 -2.06
CA PHE A 241 -14.92 8.39 -0.70
C PHE A 241 -15.06 9.91 -0.46
N PRO A 242 -16.24 10.42 -0.07
CA PRO A 242 -16.52 11.86 0.00
C PRO A 242 -15.58 12.66 0.90
N ASN A 243 -14.88 12.02 1.84
CA ASN A 243 -13.98 12.66 2.80
C ASN A 243 -12.49 12.36 2.53
N LEU A 244 -12.14 11.75 1.39
CA LEU A 244 -10.78 11.29 1.10
C LEU A 244 -9.80 12.46 0.95
N GLN A 245 -8.82 12.51 1.85
CA GLN A 245 -7.78 13.52 1.89
C GLN A 245 -6.43 12.99 1.40
N SER A 246 -6.15 11.69 1.58
CA SER A 246 -4.91 11.06 1.15
C SER A 246 -5.19 9.77 0.41
N LEU A 247 -4.59 9.61 -0.76
CA LEU A 247 -4.62 8.38 -1.56
C LEU A 247 -3.21 7.93 -1.90
N ALA A 248 -2.89 6.68 -1.59
CA ALA A 248 -1.63 6.05 -2.00
C ALA A 248 -1.92 4.74 -2.74
N LEU A 249 -1.31 4.60 -3.91
CA LEU A 249 -1.43 3.42 -4.76
C LEU A 249 -0.03 2.88 -5.04
N GLY A 250 0.17 1.59 -4.81
CA GLY A 250 1.40 0.86 -5.12
C GLY A 250 1.17 -0.17 -6.22
N LYS A 251 1.96 -0.15 -7.30
CA LYS A 251 1.82 -1.06 -8.46
C LYS A 251 0.46 -1.00 -9.16
N PHE A 252 -0.23 0.13 -9.08
CA PHE A 252 -1.51 0.33 -9.76
C PHE A 252 -1.29 0.71 -11.22
N THR A 253 -1.98 0.02 -12.12
CA THR A 253 -1.81 0.15 -13.57
C THR A 253 -2.96 0.93 -14.22
N PHE A 254 -2.60 1.90 -15.05
CA PHE A 254 -3.55 2.73 -15.78
C PHE A 254 -3.65 2.31 -17.25
N VAL A 255 -4.87 2.08 -17.73
CA VAL A 255 -5.12 1.62 -19.12
C VAL A 255 -6.40 2.21 -19.72
N GLU A 256 -7.16 2.97 -18.91
CA GLU A 256 -8.42 3.59 -19.30
C GLU A 256 -8.72 4.78 -18.40
N ASP A 257 -9.43 5.75 -18.97
CA ASP A 257 -9.81 7.00 -18.30
C ASP A 257 -10.62 6.75 -17.02
N GLN A 258 -11.44 5.70 -16.95
CA GLN A 258 -12.30 5.43 -15.77
C GLN A 258 -11.51 5.33 -14.46
N LYS A 259 -10.30 4.77 -14.48
CA LYS A 259 -9.43 4.66 -13.29
C LYS A 259 -8.86 6.00 -12.88
N PHE A 260 -8.55 6.82 -13.86
CA PHE A 260 -8.06 8.17 -13.68
C PHE A 260 -9.17 9.11 -13.20
N ASP A 261 -10.34 9.04 -13.82
CA ASP A 261 -11.55 9.78 -13.46
C ASP A 261 -12.01 9.45 -12.04
N TRP A 262 -11.82 8.20 -11.59
CA TRP A 262 -12.07 7.83 -10.20
C TRP A 262 -11.20 8.62 -9.22
N ILE A 263 -9.92 8.84 -9.51
CA ILE A 263 -9.05 9.71 -8.68
C ILE A 263 -9.58 11.14 -8.70
N LEU A 264 -9.84 11.70 -9.89
CA LEU A 264 -10.36 13.06 -10.04
C LEU A 264 -11.75 13.29 -9.41
N SER A 265 -12.55 12.23 -9.25
CA SER A 265 -13.85 12.32 -8.59
C SER A 265 -13.75 12.83 -7.14
N HIS A 266 -12.56 12.74 -6.52
CA HIS A 266 -12.27 13.21 -5.17
C HIS A 266 -11.70 14.64 -5.13
N SER A 267 -11.85 15.41 -6.21
CA SER A 267 -11.34 16.78 -6.37
C SER A 267 -11.65 17.75 -5.23
N SER A 268 -12.79 17.58 -4.55
CA SER A 268 -13.24 18.45 -3.47
C SER A 268 -12.53 18.24 -2.14
N THR A 269 -11.84 17.11 -1.96
CA THR A 269 -11.26 16.72 -0.66
C THR A 269 -9.83 16.22 -0.72
N LEU A 270 -9.36 15.74 -1.88
CA LEU A 270 -8.04 15.13 -2.00
C LEU A 270 -6.92 16.17 -1.83
N GLU A 271 -6.08 15.99 -0.81
CA GLU A 271 -4.95 16.85 -0.45
C GLU A 271 -3.59 16.20 -0.76
N GLU A 272 -3.51 14.87 -0.70
CA GLU A 272 -2.28 14.11 -0.91
C GLU A 272 -2.50 12.93 -1.87
N LEU A 273 -1.62 12.79 -2.86
CA LEU A 273 -1.64 11.69 -3.84
C LEU A 273 -0.24 11.09 -4.02
N TYR A 274 -0.11 9.79 -3.78
CA TYR A 274 1.13 9.04 -3.91
C TYR A 274 0.95 7.89 -4.91
N LEU A 275 1.77 7.87 -5.95
CA LEU A 275 1.76 6.87 -7.02
C LEU A 275 3.11 6.16 -7.04
N ASP A 276 3.20 5.06 -6.28
CA ASP A 276 4.43 4.29 -6.10
C ASP A 276 4.47 3.10 -7.08
N ASP A 277 5.46 3.07 -7.96
CA ASP A 277 5.66 2.06 -9.00
C ASP A 277 4.39 1.85 -9.86
N CYS A 278 3.69 2.94 -10.20
CA CYS A 278 2.43 2.89 -10.94
C CYS A 278 2.67 3.22 -12.43
N PRO A 279 2.48 2.28 -13.37
CA PRO A 279 2.69 2.54 -14.79
C PRO A 279 1.39 2.87 -15.55
N ILE A 280 1.55 3.56 -16.67
CA ILE A 280 0.55 3.59 -17.74
C ILE A 280 0.83 2.44 -18.71
N LEU A 281 -0.14 1.55 -18.88
CA LEU A 281 -0.14 0.52 -19.92
C LEU A 281 -0.54 1.15 -21.25
N PHE A 282 0.42 1.71 -21.97
CA PHE A 282 0.15 2.39 -23.25
C PHE A 282 -0.26 1.41 -24.36
N LYS A 283 0.09 0.12 -24.20
CA LYS A 283 -0.34 -0.96 -25.07
C LYS A 283 -0.64 -2.21 -24.24
N SER A 284 -1.68 -2.92 -24.64
CA SER A 284 -2.07 -4.19 -24.02
C SER A 284 -2.45 -5.19 -25.09
N SER A 285 -2.01 -6.43 -24.94
CA SER A 285 -2.33 -7.55 -25.81
C SER A 285 -2.88 -8.69 -24.98
N VAL A 286 -4.05 -9.20 -25.35
CA VAL A 286 -4.76 -10.26 -24.63
C VAL A 286 -5.03 -11.39 -25.61
N PRO A 287 -4.70 -12.66 -25.29
CA PRO A 287 -5.04 -13.80 -26.12
C PRO A 287 -6.52 -13.84 -26.51
N ASP A 288 -6.84 -14.29 -27.73
CA ASP A 288 -8.22 -14.49 -28.18
C ASP A 288 -8.79 -15.81 -27.66
N ASP A 289 -8.92 -15.91 -26.34
CA ASP A 289 -9.65 -16.98 -25.66
C ASP A 289 -10.51 -16.41 -24.52
N ASP A 290 -11.60 -17.12 -24.21
CA ASP A 290 -12.61 -16.63 -23.27
C ASP A 290 -12.04 -16.40 -21.86
N PHE A 291 -11.05 -17.20 -21.44
CA PHE A 291 -10.44 -17.10 -20.13
C PHE A 291 -9.72 -15.76 -19.92
N HIS A 292 -8.85 -15.37 -20.87
CA HIS A 292 -8.14 -14.10 -20.74
C HIS A 292 -9.05 -12.90 -20.99
N LEU A 293 -9.99 -13.03 -21.93
CA LEU A 293 -10.91 -11.95 -22.28
C LEU A 293 -11.91 -11.64 -21.16
N GLU A 294 -12.34 -12.62 -20.38
CA GLU A 294 -13.21 -12.40 -19.22
C GLU A 294 -12.53 -11.58 -18.12
N LYS A 295 -11.21 -11.70 -17.98
CA LYS A 295 -10.40 -10.97 -17.00
C LYS A 295 -9.97 -9.59 -17.48
N CYS A 296 -10.07 -9.31 -18.77
CA CYS A 296 -9.74 -8.02 -19.35
C CYS A 296 -10.89 -7.00 -19.10
N PRO A 297 -10.61 -5.79 -18.57
CA PRO A 297 -11.61 -4.75 -18.40
C PRO A 297 -11.98 -4.04 -19.71
N ILE A 298 -11.15 -4.18 -20.76
CA ILE A 298 -11.36 -3.50 -22.04
C ILE A 298 -12.28 -4.34 -22.93
N PRO A 299 -13.41 -3.78 -23.40
CA PRO A 299 -14.31 -4.51 -24.29
C PRO A 299 -13.66 -4.73 -25.66
N LYS A 300 -13.89 -5.91 -26.27
CA LYS A 300 -13.39 -6.27 -27.61
C LYS A 300 -13.68 -5.20 -28.68
N SER A 301 -14.79 -4.48 -28.56
CA SER A 301 -15.18 -3.41 -29.50
C SER A 301 -14.18 -2.23 -29.56
N ARG A 302 -13.35 -2.06 -28.52
CA ARG A 302 -12.27 -1.04 -28.47
C ARG A 302 -10.91 -1.61 -28.85
N MET A 303 -10.80 -2.91 -29.04
CA MET A 303 -9.56 -3.61 -29.35
C MET A 303 -9.49 -3.90 -30.85
N LYS A 304 -8.27 -4.10 -31.35
CA LYS A 304 -8.00 -4.53 -32.72
C LYS A 304 -7.39 -5.93 -32.68
N LEU A 305 -7.95 -6.86 -33.44
CA LEU A 305 -7.35 -8.18 -33.60
C LEU A 305 -6.06 -8.03 -34.43
N ARG A 306 -4.95 -8.61 -33.95
CA ARG A 306 -3.69 -8.63 -34.69
C ARG A 306 -3.86 -9.34 -36.04
N GLY A 307 -3.22 -8.81 -37.08
CA GLY A 307 -3.36 -9.30 -38.45
C GLY A 307 -2.73 -10.68 -38.66
N PRO A 308 -3.15 -11.42 -39.71
CA PRO A 308 -2.47 -12.67 -40.08
C PRO A 308 -1.00 -12.38 -40.43
N GLY A 309 -0.08 -12.91 -39.62
CA GLY A 309 1.38 -12.72 -39.75
C GLY A 309 2.05 -11.98 -38.58
N GLU A 310 1.29 -11.35 -37.68
CA GLU A 310 1.80 -10.51 -36.56
C GLU A 310 1.95 -11.27 -35.22
N GLY A 311 2.20 -12.59 -35.28
CA GLY A 311 2.34 -13.46 -34.10
C GLY A 311 1.06 -14.21 -33.71
N ARG A 312 0.92 -14.52 -32.41
CA ARG A 312 -0.25 -15.26 -31.87
C ARG A 312 -1.54 -14.43 -32.03
N HIS A 313 -2.67 -15.11 -32.21
CA HIS A 313 -4.01 -14.48 -32.26
C HIS A 313 -4.33 -13.80 -30.92
N ALA A 314 -4.18 -12.48 -30.90
CA ALA A 314 -4.40 -11.65 -29.72
C ALA A 314 -5.13 -10.35 -30.08
N TRP A 315 -5.95 -9.88 -29.16
CA TRP A 315 -6.58 -8.57 -29.22
C TRP A 315 -5.62 -7.53 -28.64
N SER A 316 -5.32 -6.50 -29.43
CA SER A 316 -4.46 -5.40 -29.03
C SER A 316 -5.26 -4.12 -28.77
N TYR A 317 -4.86 -3.40 -27.74
CA TYR A 317 -5.39 -2.09 -27.39
C TYR A 317 -4.24 -1.12 -27.17
N HIS A 318 -4.41 0.10 -27.66
CA HIS A 318 -3.48 1.20 -27.42
C HIS A 318 -4.20 2.27 -26.61
N TYR A 319 -3.65 2.58 -25.43
CA TYR A 319 -4.15 3.65 -24.59
C TYR A 319 -3.52 4.98 -25.02
N PRO A 320 -4.31 6.00 -25.40
CA PRO A 320 -3.76 7.21 -25.99
C PRO A 320 -3.17 8.19 -24.96
N ARG A 321 -3.63 8.15 -23.70
CA ARG A 321 -3.15 9.08 -22.68
C ARG A 321 -1.72 8.79 -22.23
N ARG A 322 -1.06 9.84 -21.76
CA ARG A 322 0.31 9.85 -21.24
C ARG A 322 0.35 10.52 -19.87
N TRP A 323 1.49 10.45 -19.18
CA TRP A 323 1.66 11.02 -17.85
C TRP A 323 1.55 12.54 -17.87
N ASN A 324 2.04 13.22 -18.91
CA ASN A 324 1.81 14.64 -19.12
C ASN A 324 0.32 15.02 -19.12
N ASP A 325 -0.56 14.21 -19.74
CA ASP A 325 -2.01 14.42 -19.71
C ASP A 325 -2.57 14.28 -18.28
N TYR A 326 -2.06 13.32 -17.51
CA TYR A 326 -2.47 13.06 -16.14
C TYR A 326 -2.04 14.21 -15.22
N PHE A 327 -0.77 14.64 -15.31
CA PHE A 327 -0.25 15.74 -14.51
C PHE A 327 -0.97 17.06 -14.79
N ALA A 328 -1.21 17.39 -16.07
CA ALA A 328 -2.00 18.56 -16.45
C ALA A 328 -3.45 18.50 -15.93
N SER A 329 -4.03 17.30 -15.95
CA SER A 329 -5.38 17.06 -15.42
C SER A 329 -5.41 17.12 -13.89
N PHE A 330 -4.37 16.68 -13.18
CA PHE A 330 -4.25 16.88 -11.72
C PHE A 330 -4.08 18.35 -11.36
N GLU A 331 -3.29 19.10 -12.13
CA GLU A 331 -3.04 20.53 -11.91
C GLU A 331 -4.33 21.35 -11.89
N THR A 332 -5.27 21.00 -12.79
CA THR A 332 -6.54 21.71 -12.96
C THR A 332 -7.70 21.05 -12.19
N GLY A 333 -7.67 19.73 -12.07
CA GLY A 333 -8.76 18.91 -11.54
C GLY A 333 -8.68 18.62 -10.04
N LEU A 334 -7.55 18.84 -9.38
CA LEU A 334 -7.38 18.61 -7.93
C LEU A 334 -7.02 19.93 -7.22
N PRO A 335 -7.98 20.84 -7.02
CA PRO A 335 -7.71 22.19 -6.49
C PRO A 335 -7.19 22.23 -5.06
N HIS A 336 -7.40 21.16 -4.29
CA HIS A 336 -6.96 21.03 -2.90
C HIS A 336 -5.64 20.25 -2.74
N LEU A 337 -5.06 19.75 -3.83
CA LEU A 337 -3.82 18.99 -3.80
C LEU A 337 -2.67 19.86 -3.28
N ARG A 338 -2.01 19.37 -2.24
CA ARG A 338 -0.87 20.00 -1.56
C ARG A 338 0.39 19.17 -1.66
N ARG A 339 0.21 17.85 -1.77
CA ARG A 339 1.31 16.90 -1.89
C ARG A 339 1.05 15.91 -3.02
N PHE A 340 2.03 15.79 -3.89
CA PHE A 340 2.07 14.82 -4.97
C PHE A 340 3.41 14.10 -4.97
N ALA A 341 3.41 12.79 -5.14
CA ALA A 341 4.62 12.03 -5.39
C ALA A 341 4.34 10.91 -6.39
N ILE A 342 5.23 10.77 -7.35
CA ILE A 342 5.30 9.65 -8.29
C ILE A 342 6.74 9.17 -8.31
N GLY A 343 6.97 7.87 -8.30
CA GLY A 343 8.32 7.31 -8.30
C GLY A 343 8.30 5.86 -7.90
N ARG A 344 9.39 5.40 -7.30
CA ARG A 344 9.53 4.04 -6.78
C ARG A 344 10.21 4.07 -5.42
N ASN A 345 9.63 3.40 -4.44
CA ASN A 345 10.27 3.23 -3.14
C ASN A 345 11.33 2.12 -3.16
N ALA A 346 12.50 2.34 -2.55
CA ALA A 346 13.57 1.35 -2.48
C ALA A 346 13.17 0.02 -1.80
N GLY A 347 12.08 0.01 -1.01
CA GLY A 347 11.50 -1.21 -0.44
C GLY A 347 11.18 -2.27 -1.50
N TRP A 348 10.73 -1.84 -2.69
CA TRP A 348 10.44 -2.75 -3.80
C TRP A 348 11.65 -3.56 -4.28
N ASP A 349 12.84 -2.96 -4.19
CA ASP A 349 14.09 -3.51 -4.72
C ASP A 349 14.95 -4.17 -3.63
N SER A 350 14.48 -4.16 -2.37
CA SER A 350 15.14 -4.86 -1.28
C SER A 350 15.23 -6.37 -1.59
N TYR A 351 16.32 -7.02 -1.18
CA TYR A 351 16.47 -8.49 -1.28
C TYR A 351 15.35 -9.26 -0.56
N THR A 352 14.66 -8.59 0.36
CA THR A 352 13.50 -9.06 1.11
C THR A 352 12.16 -8.83 0.39
N TYR A 353 12.15 -8.15 -0.77
CA TYR A 353 10.97 -7.74 -1.55
C TYR A 353 9.85 -7.19 -0.66
N GLU A 354 10.24 -6.29 0.23
CA GLU A 354 9.32 -5.71 1.21
C GLU A 354 8.43 -4.65 0.56
N VAL A 355 7.12 -4.91 0.50
CA VAL A 355 6.16 -3.88 0.08
C VAL A 355 6.31 -2.64 0.99
N PRO A 356 6.41 -1.41 0.44
CA PRO A 356 6.61 -0.14 1.16
C PRO A 356 5.47 0.26 2.10
N PHE A 357 5.33 -0.45 3.22
CA PHE A 357 4.25 -0.24 4.18
C PHE A 357 4.58 0.86 5.18
N GLU A 358 3.74 1.90 5.27
CA GLU A 358 3.98 3.15 6.03
C GLU A 358 5.17 3.98 5.49
N LYS A 359 5.39 3.94 4.17
CA LYS A 359 6.56 4.50 3.49
C LYS A 359 6.24 5.52 2.38
N GLU A 360 5.02 6.03 2.32
CA GLU A 360 4.60 7.02 1.31
C GLU A 360 5.45 8.29 1.32
N LEU A 361 5.89 8.71 2.51
CA LEU A 361 6.71 9.92 2.64
C LEU A 361 8.17 9.71 2.23
N ASP A 362 8.60 8.45 2.16
CA ASP A 362 9.94 8.03 1.75
C ASP A 362 10.02 7.84 0.22
N LEU A 363 8.91 8.02 -0.51
CA LEU A 363 8.86 7.95 -1.97
C LEU A 363 9.68 9.09 -2.59
N VAL A 364 10.79 8.75 -3.24
CA VAL A 364 11.63 9.69 -3.98
C VAL A 364 10.90 10.07 -5.27
N PRO A 365 10.56 11.35 -5.50
CA PRO A 365 9.82 11.74 -6.69
C PRO A 365 10.67 11.67 -7.96
N ALA A 366 10.30 10.78 -8.88
CA ALA A 366 10.98 10.59 -10.15
C ALA A 366 10.05 10.00 -11.21
N LEU A 367 10.28 10.38 -12.47
CA LEU A 367 9.76 9.74 -13.65
C LEU A 367 10.63 8.51 -13.94
N MET A 368 10.14 7.36 -13.48
CA MET A 368 10.79 6.07 -13.73
C MET A 368 10.80 5.75 -15.24
N ARG A 369 11.79 4.99 -15.71
CA ARG A 369 11.79 4.45 -17.07
C ARG A 369 10.59 3.53 -17.31
N ASP A 370 10.17 2.83 -16.27
CA ASP A 370 9.05 1.87 -16.30
C ASP A 370 7.68 2.55 -16.16
N ARG A 371 7.61 3.90 -16.18
CA ARG A 371 6.34 4.63 -16.11
C ARG A 371 5.39 4.31 -17.26
N TYR A 372 5.92 3.80 -18.38
CA TYR A 372 5.15 3.21 -19.47
C TYR A 372 5.52 1.74 -19.63
N MET A 373 4.52 0.87 -19.61
CA MET A 373 4.71 -0.57 -19.80
C MET A 373 3.79 -1.11 -20.88
N GLU A 374 4.15 -2.25 -21.46
CA GLU A 374 3.20 -3.05 -22.26
C GLU A 374 2.68 -4.22 -21.43
N PHE A 375 1.42 -4.58 -21.65
CA PHE A 375 0.91 -5.86 -21.20
C PHE A 375 0.84 -6.86 -22.35
N ASP A 376 1.39 -8.06 -22.19
CA ASP A 376 1.23 -9.17 -23.12
C ASP A 376 0.81 -10.44 -22.38
N GLY A 377 -0.49 -10.73 -22.38
CA GLY A 377 -1.07 -11.92 -21.75
C GLY A 377 -0.72 -13.23 -22.47
N SER A 378 0.04 -13.20 -23.56
CA SER A 378 0.53 -14.41 -24.23
C SER A 378 1.94 -14.82 -23.79
N MET A 379 2.64 -13.92 -23.09
CA MET A 379 3.95 -14.18 -22.51
C MET A 379 3.77 -14.70 -21.10
N GLY A 380 3.79 -16.03 -20.95
CA GLY A 380 3.74 -16.68 -19.65
C GLY A 380 4.78 -16.06 -18.71
N GLY A 381 4.29 -15.26 -17.77
CA GLY A 381 5.01 -14.72 -16.62
C GLY A 381 5.79 -13.44 -16.72
N ALA A 382 6.08 -12.97 -17.91
CA ALA A 382 6.54 -11.60 -18.14
C ALA A 382 5.41 -10.77 -18.73
N HIS A 383 4.21 -10.87 -18.14
CA HIS A 383 3.02 -10.19 -18.65
C HIS A 383 3.20 -8.68 -18.77
N PHE A 384 4.05 -8.08 -17.93
CA PHE A 384 4.36 -6.66 -17.95
C PHE A 384 5.77 -6.45 -18.48
N LEU A 385 5.86 -5.87 -19.68
CA LEU A 385 7.11 -5.54 -20.33
C LEU A 385 7.49 -4.11 -20.02
N SER A 386 8.76 -3.92 -19.66
CA SER A 386 9.34 -2.61 -19.41
C SER A 386 10.37 -2.27 -20.49
N PRO A 387 10.61 -0.97 -20.76
CA PRO A 387 11.72 -0.52 -21.61
C PRO A 387 13.09 -1.04 -21.15
N GLN A 388 13.27 -1.36 -19.86
CA GLN A 388 14.50 -1.95 -19.35
C GLN A 388 14.73 -3.38 -19.86
N SER A 389 13.64 -4.13 -20.08
CA SER A 389 13.70 -5.50 -20.61
C SER A 389 13.92 -5.56 -22.13
N ASP A 390 13.47 -4.53 -22.86
CA ASP A 390 13.68 -4.40 -24.31
C ASP A 390 13.96 -2.94 -24.71
N PRO A 391 15.19 -2.44 -24.47
CA PRO A 391 15.54 -1.03 -24.67
C PRO A 391 15.71 -0.63 -26.13
N GLN A 392 15.76 -1.61 -27.06
CA GLN A 392 15.93 -1.34 -28.49
C GLN A 392 14.59 -1.28 -29.24
N ALA A 393 13.48 -1.49 -28.55
CA ALA A 393 12.18 -1.45 -29.18
C ALA A 393 11.80 0.00 -29.55
N GLU A 394 11.70 0.30 -30.85
CA GLU A 394 11.40 1.64 -31.38
C GLU A 394 9.96 2.13 -31.10
N HIS A 395 9.17 1.41 -30.31
CA HIS A 395 7.74 1.66 -30.13
C HIS A 395 7.36 2.26 -28.77
N TRP A 396 8.31 2.45 -27.85
CA TRP A 396 8.05 3.04 -26.54
C TRP A 396 7.67 4.54 -26.67
N PRO A 397 6.82 5.09 -25.78
CA PRO A 397 6.46 6.51 -25.83
C PRO A 397 7.67 7.45 -25.67
N GLU A 398 7.95 8.24 -26.71
CA GLU A 398 8.95 9.32 -26.70
C GLU A 398 8.33 10.63 -26.20
N CYS A 399 7.99 10.72 -24.91
CA CYS A 399 7.36 11.91 -24.32
C CYS A 399 7.97 12.33 -22.97
N GLU A 400 9.27 12.09 -22.80
CA GLU A 400 9.95 12.38 -21.53
C GLU A 400 9.96 13.87 -21.18
N ASP A 401 10.24 14.74 -22.15
CA ASP A 401 10.27 16.19 -21.93
C ASP A 401 8.87 16.72 -21.57
N GLU A 402 7.82 16.25 -22.25
CA GLU A 402 6.45 16.62 -21.96
C GLU A 402 6.00 16.14 -20.58
N ASP A 403 6.33 14.90 -20.20
CA ASP A 403 6.04 14.35 -18.87
C ASP A 403 6.75 15.17 -17.79
N ARG A 404 8.04 15.47 -18.00
CA ARG A 404 8.89 16.24 -17.09
C ARG A 404 8.36 17.66 -16.88
N GLU A 405 8.05 18.37 -17.95
CA GLU A 405 7.55 19.75 -17.85
C GLU A 405 6.15 19.82 -17.24
N ALA A 406 5.27 18.87 -17.54
CA ALA A 406 3.95 18.79 -16.92
C ALA A 406 4.05 18.46 -15.42
N LEU A 407 4.96 17.58 -15.01
CA LEU A 407 5.22 17.28 -13.60
C LEU A 407 5.77 18.51 -12.85
N LYS A 408 6.73 19.23 -13.45
CA LYS A 408 7.23 20.50 -12.89
C LYS A 408 6.12 21.54 -12.77
N ALA A 409 5.23 21.65 -13.75
CA ALA A 409 4.08 22.55 -13.70
C ALA A 409 3.17 22.22 -12.51
N LEU A 410 2.86 20.93 -12.31
CA LEU A 410 2.11 20.45 -11.15
C LEU A 410 2.79 20.82 -9.82
N TYR A 411 4.10 20.59 -9.68
CA TYR A 411 4.83 20.95 -8.47
C TYR A 411 4.84 22.45 -8.18
N ARG A 412 5.01 23.28 -9.21
CA ARG A 412 4.91 24.74 -9.09
C ARG A 412 3.50 25.16 -8.63
N LYS A 413 2.45 24.54 -9.19
CA LYS A 413 1.06 24.82 -8.85
C LYS A 413 0.76 24.54 -7.37
N ILE A 414 1.18 23.38 -6.87
CA ILE A 414 0.92 22.96 -5.49
C ILE A 414 1.93 23.53 -4.49
N LYS A 415 2.97 24.26 -4.98
CA LYS A 415 4.06 24.86 -4.19
C LYS A 415 4.86 23.84 -3.38
N GLN A 416 4.96 22.61 -3.89
CA GLN A 416 5.79 21.59 -3.29
C GLN A 416 7.23 21.77 -3.75
N GLN A 417 8.15 21.93 -2.81
CA GLN A 417 9.57 21.81 -3.09
C GLN A 417 9.92 20.33 -3.18
N VAL A 418 10.64 19.96 -4.23
CA VAL A 418 11.13 18.60 -4.42
C VAL A 418 12.64 18.66 -4.32
N ASP A 419 13.19 18.01 -3.31
CA ASP A 419 14.62 17.72 -3.27
C ASP A 419 14.88 16.54 -4.20
N TYR A 420 15.85 16.69 -5.09
CA TYR A 420 16.30 15.61 -5.97
C TYR A 420 17.09 14.64 -5.11
N GLY A 421 16.43 13.61 -4.58
CA GLY A 421 17.07 12.60 -3.75
C GLY A 421 17.95 11.66 -4.58
N GLU A 422 19.04 11.17 -4.00
CA GLU A 422 19.78 10.01 -4.51
C GLU A 422 18.94 8.74 -4.25
N PHE A 423 18.84 7.85 -5.25
CA PHE A 423 18.29 6.51 -5.04
C PHE A 423 19.33 5.66 -4.31
N ASP A 424 19.01 5.19 -3.10
CA ASP A 424 19.87 4.22 -2.40
C ASP A 424 19.54 2.81 -2.94
N GLY A 425 20.30 2.37 -3.93
CA GLY A 425 20.05 1.12 -4.64
C GLY A 425 20.83 1.02 -5.95
N GLY A 426 22.17 1.03 -5.83
CA GLY A 426 23.20 0.84 -6.86
C GLY A 426 22.74 0.62 -8.30
N ASP A 427 22.93 1.65 -9.13
CA ASP A 427 22.96 1.72 -10.61
C ASP A 427 22.07 2.83 -11.20
N TYR A 428 21.26 3.54 -10.38
CA TYR A 428 20.39 4.63 -10.85
C TYR A 428 20.46 5.89 -9.96
N GLU A 429 20.30 7.06 -10.58
CA GLU A 429 20.26 8.39 -9.95
C GLU A 429 19.05 9.19 -10.48
N VAL A 430 18.59 10.20 -9.75
CA VAL A 430 17.57 11.15 -10.25
C VAL A 430 18.25 12.41 -10.75
N ASP A 431 18.17 12.65 -12.06
CA ASP A 431 18.57 13.93 -12.66
C ASP A 431 17.33 14.68 -13.19
N ASP A 432 17.08 15.85 -12.61
CA ASP A 432 15.95 16.74 -12.94
C ASP A 432 14.59 16.01 -13.03
N LEU A 433 14.25 15.23 -11.99
CA LEU A 433 13.05 14.40 -11.87
C LEU A 433 12.99 13.17 -12.78
N VAL A 434 14.05 12.81 -13.49
CA VAL A 434 14.08 11.61 -14.33
C VAL A 434 15.12 10.62 -13.82
N GLU A 435 14.77 9.34 -13.89
CA GLU A 435 15.68 8.24 -13.59
C GLU A 435 16.76 8.10 -14.67
N VAL A 436 18.02 8.22 -14.26
CA VAL A 436 19.20 8.06 -15.10
C VAL A 436 19.99 6.86 -14.58
N ARG A 437 20.49 6.03 -15.51
CA ARG A 437 21.37 4.90 -15.19
C ARG A 437 22.83 5.37 -15.20
N PHE A 438 23.60 4.98 -14.20
CA PHE A 438 25.05 5.22 -14.13
C PHE A 438 25.84 4.42 -15.17
#